data_AF-A0A1M7QL56-F1
#
_entry.id   AF-A0A1M7QL56-F1
#
_cell.length_a   1.000
_cell.length_b   1.000
_cell.length_c   1.000
_cell.angle_alpha   90.00
_cell.angle_beta   90.00
_cell.angle_gamma   90.00
#
_symmetry.space_group_name_H-M   'P 1'
#
loop_
_entity.id
_entity.type
_entity.pdbx_description
1 polymer ?
#
loop_
_entity_poly.entity_id
_entity_poly.type
_entity_poly.pdbx_seq_one_letter_code
_entity_poly.pdbx_strand_id
1 'polypeptide(L)' 'MALEATVGDDGMVYIRETEQPDVVAVTTAAKWEAFVKGVMAGEFDHFVAGVAETVGAAGGEGTAHQRTCGAVHGS' A
#
# COMPACT_ATOMS: atom_id res chain seq x y z
N MET A 1 -4.51 -15.50 15.09
CA MET A 1 -4.55 -14.15 14.47
C MET A 1 -5.30 -14.17 13.15
N ALA A 2 -6.62 -13.94 13.23
CA ALA A 2 -7.49 -13.66 12.11
C ALA A 2 -8.17 -12.31 12.34
N LEU A 3 -8.37 -11.55 11.27
CA LEU A 3 -9.12 -10.29 11.32
C LEU A 3 -10.49 -10.51 10.70
N GLU A 4 -11.50 -9.89 11.31
CA GLU A 4 -12.85 -9.84 10.76
C GLU A 4 -13.30 -8.39 10.54
N ALA A 5 -14.10 -8.18 9.49
CA ALA A 5 -14.69 -6.88 9.16
C ALA A 5 -16.22 -7.02 9.10
N THR A 6 -16.93 -6.14 9.81
CA THR A 6 -18.40 -6.16 9.90
C THR A 6 -18.97 -4.76 9.70
N VAL A 7 -20.17 -4.66 9.13
CA VAL A 7 -20.92 -3.40 9.03
C VAL A 7 -21.88 -3.32 10.21
N GLY A 8 -21.75 -2.27 11.02
CA GLY A 8 -22.64 -2.02 12.14
C GLY A 8 -23.96 -1.35 11.72
N ASP A 9 -24.91 -1.30 12.64
CA ASP A 9 -26.22 -0.64 12.43
C ASP A 9 -26.10 0.87 12.19
N ASP A 10 -24.97 1.47 12.58
CA ASP A 10 -24.60 2.86 12.33
C ASP A 10 -24.00 3.10 10.94
N GLY A 11 -23.86 2.05 10.12
CA GLY A 11 -23.26 2.10 8.80
C GLY A 11 -21.73 2.21 8.80
N MET A 12 -21.08 2.06 9.96
CA MET A 12 -19.63 2.05 10.08
C MET A 12 -19.08 0.63 9.88
N VAL A 13 -17.84 0.55 9.41
CA VAL A 13 -17.10 -0.70 9.22
C VAL A 13 -16.17 -0.89 10.41
N TYR A 14 -16.37 -1.99 11.13
CA TYR A 14 -15.61 -2.39 12.30
C TYR A 14 -14.66 -3.52 11.93
N ILE A 15 -13.36 -3.32 12.14
CA ILE A 15 -12.30 -4.30 11.88
C ILE A 15 -11.67 -4.67 13.22
N ARG A 16 -11.66 -5.95 13.58
CA ARG A 16 -11.14 -6.44 14.86
C ARG A 16 -10.44 -7.79 14.73
N GLU A 17 -9.60 -8.13 15.71
CA GLU A 17 -9.03 -9.47 15.83
C GLU A 17 -10.05 -10.42 16.47
N THR A 18 -10.21 -11.61 15.90
CA THR A 18 -11.21 -12.60 16.36
C THR A 18 -10.96 -13.09 17.79
N GLU A 19 -9.70 -13.12 18.23
CA GLU A 19 -9.28 -13.59 19.55
C GLU A 19 -9.15 -12.45 20.57
N GLN A 20 -9.12 -11.19 20.12
CA GLN A 20 -8.99 -9.98 20.94
C GLN A 20 -9.96 -8.89 20.43
N PRO A 21 -11.27 -9.04 20.67
CA PRO A 21 -12.29 -8.19 20.05
C PRO A 21 -12.31 -6.75 20.57
N ASP A 22 -11.65 -6.48 21.70
CA ASP A 22 -11.59 -5.16 22.31
C ASP A 22 -10.73 -4.17 21.50
N VAL A 23 -9.82 -4.68 20.66
CA VAL A 23 -9.00 -3.85 19.76
C VAL A 23 -9.73 -3.70 18.43
N VAL A 24 -10.25 -2.50 18.18
CA VAL A 24 -11.07 -2.22 17.01
C VAL A 24 -10.59 -0.99 16.24
N ALA A 25 -10.49 -1.15 14.92
CA ALA A 25 -10.38 -0.04 14.00
C ALA A 25 -11.77 0.22 13.39
N VAL A 26 -12.20 1.49 13.40
CA VAL A 26 -13.50 1.91 12.87
C VAL A 26 -13.30 2.83 11.69
N THR A 27 -13.97 2.54 10.58
CA THR A 27 -13.95 3.39 9.38
C THR A 27 -15.33 3.50 8.75
N THR A 28 -15.48 4.38 7.77
CA THR A 28 -16.74 4.52 7.02
C THR A 28 -16.76 3.56 5.83
N ALA A 29 -17.95 3.12 5.40
CA ALA A 29 -18.11 2.31 4.18
C ALA A 29 -17.40 2.92 2.94
N ALA A 30 -17.50 4.24 2.74
CA ALA A 30 -16.85 4.91 1.60
C ALA A 30 -15.32 4.78 1.61
N LYS A 31 -14.69 4.94 2.79
CA LYS A 31 -13.24 4.75 2.95
C LYS A 31 -12.84 3.28 2.80
N TRP A 32 -13.65 2.36 3.32
CA TRP A 32 -13.42 0.92 3.16
C TRP A 32 -13.44 0.51 1.69
N GLU A 33 -14.42 0.96 0.92
CA GLU A 33 -14.51 0.73 -0.52
C GLU A 33 -13.29 1.27 -1.29
N ALA A 34 -12.85 2.50 -0.96
CA ALA A 34 -11.65 3.07 -1.56
C ALA A 34 -10.40 2.25 -1.22
N PHE A 35 -10.28 1.79 0.03
CA PHE A 35 -9.17 0.93 0.46
C PHE A 35 -9.13 -0.40 -0.30
N VAL A 36 -10.25 -1.12 -0.39
CA VAL A 36 -10.34 -2.40 -1.12
C VAL A 36 -9.98 -2.22 -2.60
N LYS A 37 -10.43 -1.12 -3.23
CA LYS A 37 -10.06 -0.78 -4.62
C LYS A 37 -8.56 -0.53 -4.79
N GLY A 38 -7.93 0.21 -3.87
CA GLY A 38 -6.48 0.43 -3.89
C GLY A 38 -5.69 -0.87 -3.75
N VAL A 39 -6.13 -1.79 -2.87
CA VAL A 39 -5.53 -3.13 -2.72
C VAL A 39 -5.64 -3.93 -4.02
N MET A 40 -6.83 -3.99 -4.62
CA MET A 40 -7.02 -4.73 -5.89
C MET A 40 -6.25 -4.11 -7.06
N ALA A 41 -6.01 -2.80 -7.04
CA ALA A 41 -5.21 -2.11 -8.04
C ALA A 41 -3.69 -2.31 -7.88
N GLY A 42 -3.25 -3.02 -6.83
CA GLY A 42 -1.83 -3.21 -6.53
C GLY A 42 -1.13 -1.95 -6.02
N GLU A 43 -1.89 -0.95 -5.55
CA GLU A 43 -1.33 0.32 -5.05
C GLU A 43 -0.36 0.10 -3.88
N PHE A 44 -0.53 -0.99 -3.14
CA PHE A 44 0.27 -1.32 -1.96
C PHE A 44 1.45 -2.28 -2.22
N ASP A 45 1.61 -2.80 -3.44
CA ASP A 45 2.67 -3.77 -3.77
C ASP A 45 4.08 -3.15 -3.64
N HIS A 46 4.19 -1.82 -3.70
CA HIS A 46 5.44 -1.09 -3.52
C HIS A 46 5.98 -1.12 -2.07
N PHE A 47 5.14 -1.36 -1.06
CA PHE A 47 5.56 -1.34 0.35
C PHE A 47 6.33 -2.60 0.79
N VAL A 48 6.46 -3.60 -0.09
CA VAL A 48 7.19 -4.85 0.19
C VAL A 48 8.70 -4.69 0.05
N ALA A 49 9.17 -3.66 -0.67
CA ALA A 49 10.59 -3.46 -1.00
C ALA A 49 11.49 -3.06 0.18
N GLY A 50 10.98 -2.99 1.42
CA GLY A 50 11.75 -2.67 2.62
C GLY A 50 12.07 -3.86 3.55
N VAL A 51 11.49 -5.04 3.32
CA VAL A 51 11.73 -6.22 4.19
C VAL A 51 12.76 -7.18 3.58
N ALA A 52 12.94 -7.17 2.25
CA ALA A 52 13.98 -7.96 1.58
C ALA A 52 15.37 -7.32 1.61
N GLU A 53 15.47 -5.99 1.72
CA GLU A 53 16.73 -5.24 1.65
C GLU A 53 17.60 -5.31 2.94
N THR A 54 17.20 -6.09 3.95
CA THR A 54 18.09 -6.36 5.11
C THR A 54 18.94 -7.62 4.95
N VAL A 55 18.78 -8.39 3.86
CA VAL A 55 19.66 -9.51 3.48
C VAL A 55 20.07 -9.36 2.02
N GLY A 56 20.93 -8.37 1.73
CA GLY A 56 21.38 -8.18 0.34
C GLY A 56 22.39 -7.07 0.07
N ALA A 57 23.13 -6.59 1.07
CA ALA A 57 24.19 -5.61 0.83
C ALA A 57 25.53 -6.30 0.50
N ALA A 58 25.75 -6.65 -0.77
CA ALA A 58 27.09 -6.82 -1.33
C ALA A 58 27.10 -6.62 -2.86
N GLY A 59 27.47 -5.41 -3.29
CA GLY A 59 27.92 -5.04 -4.65
C GLY A 59 26.81 -4.98 -5.70
N GLY A 60 26.71 -4.00 -6.60
CA GLY A 60 27.62 -2.95 -7.02
C GLY A 60 27.10 -2.43 -8.38
N GLU A 61 27.53 -1.23 -8.74
CA GLU A 61 27.55 -0.70 -10.12
C GLU A 61 26.23 -0.14 -10.68
N GLY A 62 26.12 1.19 -10.62
CA GLY A 62 25.17 1.93 -11.42
C GLY A 62 25.60 2.06 -12.88
N THR A 63 24.64 2.19 -13.79
CA THR A 63 24.88 2.82 -15.10
C THR A 63 23.66 3.65 -15.54
N ALA A 64 23.91 4.96 -15.67
CA ALA A 64 23.35 5.94 -16.59
C ALA A 64 21.92 5.77 -17.16
N HIS A 65 20.98 6.58 -16.67
CA HIS A 65 19.94 7.16 -17.53
C HIS A 65 19.50 8.55 -17.06
N GLN A 66 20.39 9.53 -17.14
CA GLN A 66 20.00 10.94 -17.18
C GLN A 66 20.86 11.66 -18.22
N ARG A 67 20.24 12.62 -18.91
CA ARG A 67 20.70 13.39 -20.09
C ARG A 67 20.27 12.71 -21.41
N THR A 68 19.32 13.22 -22.19
CA THR A 68 18.99 14.61 -22.47
C THR A 68 17.53 14.74 -22.94
N CYS A 69 16.75 15.60 -22.30
CA CYS A 69 15.58 16.21 -22.93
C CYS A 69 15.77 17.72 -22.80
N GLY A 70 16.07 18.35 -23.93
CA GLY A 70 16.25 19.78 -24.08
C GLY A 70 16.29 20.10 -25.57
N ALA A 71 15.22 20.69 -26.08
CA ALA A 71 15.02 21.22 -27.43
C ALA A 71 16.23 22.08 -27.88
N VAL A 72 16.47 22.33 -29.18
CA VAL A 72 15.89 23.49 -29.90
C VAL A 72 16.07 23.32 -31.43
N HIS A 73 14.94 23.42 -32.15
CA HIS A 73 14.67 24.04 -33.46
C HIS A 73 15.74 24.04 -34.58
N GLY A 74 15.37 23.39 -35.70
CA GLY A 74 15.40 23.86 -37.10
C GLY A 74 16.52 24.76 -37.60
N SER A 75 17.22 24.30 -38.64
CA SER A 75 17.04 24.80 -40.01
C SER A 75 17.62 23.83 -41.03
#